data_AF-A0A537K0U5-F1
#
_entry.id   AF-A0A537K0U5-F1
#
_cell.length_a   1.000
_cell.length_b   1.000
_cell.length_c   1.000
_cell.angle_alpha   90.00
_cell.angle_beta   90.00
_cell.angle_gamma   90.00
#
_symmetry.space_group_name_H-M   'P 1'
#
loop_
_entity.id
_entity.type
_entity.pdbx_description
1 polymer ?
#
loop_
_entity_poly.entity_id
_entity_poly.type
_entity_poly.pdbx_seq_one_letter_code
_entity_poly.pdbx_strand_id
1 'polypeptide(L)'
;MAGISSKALAFGKENKYKFNGIEQNNDFDLNIYEAFYRSLDPQIGRFMQIDPITNYQESQYVSMGNNPVKNMDWLGNYFTWGNATVEETYKKLRLENNSRMEGYMKELEDVVGSKDKKDQKRTEQLTNLINSHAALNGQWDEMEESNIEFHVNSDMPTTPKAAGETSFDVDERRVEIKLGKSDQKLETMAHEFRHGYGFLKGELMGTKQGIDPLSDMMDEVVAFNAGILFTDMSSVNRVADGYFDINWFKSSKMGTGSPYLGLAGREEQLTLNTQSATYIKYNPSDRISNLIKNNINTITGAIDRINGHDTRNGGTSTYYYGHSLENRW
;
A
#
# COMPACT_ATOMS: atom_id res chain seq x y z
N MET A 1 -25.30 -5.51 48.96
CA MET A 1 -26.08 -5.97 47.78
C MET A 1 -25.47 -5.30 46.56
N ALA A 2 -24.60 -6.00 45.83
CA ALA A 2 -24.07 -5.51 44.56
C ALA A 2 -25.09 -5.86 43.48
N GLY A 3 -25.62 -4.84 42.80
CA GLY A 3 -26.65 -4.99 41.77
C GLY A 3 -26.12 -5.77 40.57
N ILE A 4 -26.99 -6.57 39.98
CA ILE A 4 -26.75 -7.27 38.72
C ILE A 4 -26.64 -6.19 37.63
N SER A 5 -25.42 -5.75 37.35
CA SER A 5 -25.10 -4.83 36.27
C SER A 5 -24.62 -5.65 35.07
N SER A 6 -25.03 -5.26 33.86
CA SER A 6 -24.60 -5.87 32.59
C SER A 6 -23.07 -5.89 32.41
N LYS A 7 -22.33 -5.07 33.17
CA LYS A 7 -20.86 -5.06 33.20
C LYS A 7 -20.25 -6.30 33.88
N ALA A 8 -21.01 -7.01 34.73
CA ALA A 8 -20.56 -8.22 35.41
C ALA A 8 -20.83 -9.52 34.62
N LEU A 9 -21.57 -9.44 33.50
CA LEU A 9 -22.06 -10.58 32.74
C LEU A 9 -21.42 -10.75 31.34
N ALA A 10 -20.39 -9.96 31.00
CA ALA A 10 -19.85 -9.93 29.65
C ALA A 10 -18.88 -11.10 29.37
N PHE A 11 -19.35 -12.04 28.56
CA PHE A 11 -18.49 -12.84 27.69
C PHE A 11 -17.79 -11.90 26.70
N GLY A 12 -16.50 -11.63 26.91
CA GLY A 12 -15.68 -10.87 25.98
C GLY A 12 -15.12 -9.57 26.57
N LYS A 13 -13.87 -9.27 26.19
CA LYS A 13 -13.15 -8.04 26.54
C LYS A 13 -13.90 -6.83 25.96
N GLU A 14 -14.08 -5.76 26.74
CA GLU A 14 -14.71 -4.52 26.29
C GLU A 14 -13.99 -3.95 25.05
N ASN A 15 -14.74 -3.60 24.00
CA ASN A 15 -14.16 -2.96 22.83
C ASN A 15 -13.82 -1.50 23.15
N LYS A 16 -12.52 -1.21 23.21
CA LYS A 16 -12.00 0.12 23.48
C LYS A 16 -11.98 1.03 22.25
N TYR A 17 -12.03 0.46 21.04
CA TYR A 17 -11.99 1.22 19.79
C TYR A 17 -13.42 1.49 19.33
N LYS A 18 -13.83 2.77 19.32
CA LYS A 18 -15.24 3.16 19.03
C LYS A 18 -15.33 4.11 17.85
N PHE A 19 -15.52 5.40 18.10
CA PHE A 19 -15.64 6.42 17.06
C PHE A 19 -14.39 6.40 16.16
N ASN A 20 -14.59 6.23 14.85
CA ASN A 20 -13.52 6.19 13.85
C ASN A 20 -12.39 5.19 14.12
N GLY A 21 -12.67 4.10 14.86
CA GLY A 21 -11.63 3.12 15.22
C GLY A 21 -10.61 3.64 16.23
N ILE A 22 -10.84 4.80 16.84
CA ILE A 22 -9.94 5.42 17.82
C ILE A 22 -10.22 4.84 19.22
N GLU A 23 -9.16 4.64 20.01
CA GLU A 23 -9.30 4.21 21.40
C GLU A 23 -10.03 5.29 22.20
N GLN A 24 -11.16 4.91 22.80
CA GLN A 24 -11.85 5.75 23.76
C GLN A 24 -11.24 5.53 25.13
N ASN A 25 -10.54 6.55 25.63
CA ASN A 25 -10.14 6.62 27.02
C ASN A 25 -11.31 7.16 27.84
N ASN A 26 -11.65 6.48 28.94
CA ASN A 26 -12.64 6.91 29.92
C ASN A 26 -12.03 6.99 31.33
N ASP A 27 -10.70 6.97 31.43
CA ASP A 27 -10.02 7.11 32.71
C ASP A 27 -10.32 8.48 33.31
N PHE A 28 -10.52 8.52 34.63
CA PHE A 28 -10.90 9.74 35.36
C PHE A 28 -12.22 10.39 34.90
N ASP A 29 -13.15 9.61 34.36
CA ASP A 29 -14.42 10.07 33.77
C ASP A 29 -14.23 11.06 32.59
N LEU A 30 -13.03 11.09 32.00
CA LEU A 30 -12.71 11.89 30.82
C LEU A 30 -13.06 11.09 29.58
N ASN A 31 -14.19 11.39 28.94
CA ASN A 31 -14.64 10.72 27.71
C ASN A 31 -13.90 11.28 26.48
N ILE A 32 -12.67 10.82 26.26
CA ILE A 32 -11.77 11.36 25.23
C ILE A 32 -11.41 10.27 24.22
N TYR A 33 -11.30 10.65 22.95
CA TYR A 33 -10.77 9.78 21.90
C TYR A 33 -9.29 10.08 21.69
N GLU A 34 -8.42 9.11 21.96
CA GLU A 34 -6.97 9.28 21.87
C GLU A 34 -6.49 8.82 20.49
N ALA A 35 -6.55 9.71 19.50
CA ALA A 35 -5.85 9.48 18.23
C ALA A 35 -4.35 9.73 18.44
N PHE A 36 -3.51 9.11 17.62
CA PHE A 36 -2.07 9.04 17.84
C PHE A 36 -1.39 10.41 18.01
N TYR A 37 -1.76 11.39 17.18
CA TYR A 37 -1.18 12.74 17.24
C TYR A 37 -1.98 13.71 18.11
N ARG A 38 -3.28 13.47 18.28
CA ARG A 38 -4.21 14.41 18.91
C ARG A 38 -5.33 13.69 19.63
N SER A 39 -5.69 14.21 20.78
CA SER A 39 -6.86 13.81 21.53
C SER A 39 -8.07 14.59 21.04
N LEU A 40 -9.11 13.88 20.63
CA LEU A 40 -10.39 14.43 20.20
C LEU A 40 -11.35 14.47 21.40
N ASP A 41 -11.88 15.65 21.69
CA ASP A 41 -12.99 15.79 22.63
C ASP A 41 -14.32 15.64 21.88
N PRO A 42 -15.07 14.55 22.12
CA PRO A 42 -16.33 14.29 21.43
C PRO A 42 -17.47 15.25 21.83
N GLN A 43 -17.37 15.95 22.96
CA GLN A 43 -18.41 16.88 23.40
C GLN A 43 -18.40 18.18 22.59
N ILE A 44 -17.20 18.65 22.23
CA ILE A 44 -17.02 19.88 21.46
C ILE A 44 -16.72 19.64 19.99
N GLY A 45 -16.37 18.39 19.60
CA GLY A 45 -16.01 18.04 18.24
C GLY A 45 -14.77 18.81 17.76
N ARG A 46 -13.73 18.83 18.60
CA ARG A 46 -12.46 19.53 18.33
C ARG A 46 -11.29 18.70 18.86
N PHE A 47 -10.16 18.81 18.19
CA PHE A 47 -8.91 18.33 18.76
C PHE A 47 -8.46 19.25 19.90
N MET A 48 -7.85 18.67 20.93
CA MET A 48 -7.35 19.42 22.07
C MET A 48 -5.95 20.01 21.83
N GLN A 49 -5.21 19.45 20.87
CA GLN A 49 -3.89 19.89 20.45
C GLN A 49 -3.96 20.58 19.08
N ILE A 50 -3.02 21.50 18.85
CA ILE A 50 -2.79 22.13 17.55
C ILE A 50 -2.40 21.05 16.54
N ASP A 51 -3.03 21.07 15.36
CA ASP A 51 -2.63 20.22 14.24
C ASP A 51 -1.15 20.41 13.91
N PRO A 52 -0.31 19.35 13.97
CA PRO A 52 1.07 19.44 13.50
C PRO A 52 1.15 19.80 12.00
N ILE A 53 0.08 19.56 11.23
CA ILE A 53 -0.03 19.93 9.82
C ILE A 53 -1.05 21.07 9.69
N THR A 54 -0.56 22.27 9.38
CA THR A 54 -1.40 23.47 9.36
C THR A 54 -1.97 23.74 7.97
N ASN A 55 -3.29 23.83 7.85
CA ASN A 55 -3.97 24.34 6.66
C ASN A 55 -4.41 25.80 6.89
N TYR A 56 -4.07 26.72 5.98
CA TYR A 56 -4.45 28.13 6.07
C TYR A 56 -5.97 28.38 5.96
N GLN A 57 -6.72 27.41 5.43
CA GLN A 57 -8.16 27.53 5.19
C GLN A 57 -9.00 27.04 6.37
N GLU A 58 -8.40 26.40 7.37
CA GLU A 58 -9.11 25.80 8.50
C GLU A 58 -8.45 26.14 9.84
N SER A 59 -9.22 26.03 10.93
CA SER A 59 -8.66 26.16 12.28
C SER A 59 -7.80 24.94 12.59
N GLN A 60 -6.65 25.13 13.23
CA GLN A 60 -5.75 24.05 13.67
C GLN A 60 -6.38 23.09 14.70
N TYR A 61 -7.59 23.38 15.19
CA TYR A 61 -8.36 22.53 16.09
C TYR A 61 -9.59 21.91 15.41
N VAL A 62 -9.76 22.09 14.09
CA VAL A 62 -10.88 21.51 13.35
C VAL A 62 -10.78 19.99 13.37
N SER A 63 -11.88 19.32 13.67
CA SER A 63 -11.98 17.87 13.51
C SER A 63 -12.71 17.57 12.21
N MET A 64 -12.14 16.72 11.35
CA MET A 64 -12.80 16.17 10.15
C MET A 64 -13.42 17.24 9.21
N GLY A 65 -12.79 18.42 9.08
CA GLY A 65 -13.28 19.50 8.23
C GLY A 65 -14.70 20.00 8.58
N ASN A 66 -15.06 19.95 9.87
CA ASN A 66 -16.42 20.20 10.39
C ASN A 66 -17.51 19.25 9.85
N ASN A 67 -17.15 18.11 9.24
CA ASN A 67 -18.10 17.14 8.73
C ASN A 67 -17.73 15.69 9.15
N PRO A 68 -17.90 15.34 10.44
CA PRO A 68 -17.53 14.02 10.98
C PRO A 68 -18.45 12.88 10.50
N VAL A 69 -19.50 13.17 9.73
CA VAL A 69 -20.37 12.17 9.10
C VAL A 69 -19.81 11.73 7.74
N LYS A 70 -19.19 12.67 7.01
CA LYS A 70 -18.61 12.42 5.68
C LYS A 70 -17.13 12.06 5.73
N ASN A 71 -16.39 12.72 6.62
CA ASN A 71 -14.94 12.63 6.69
C ASN A 71 -14.55 11.79 7.90
N MET A 72 -13.75 10.76 7.66
CA MET A 72 -13.11 9.99 8.72
C MET A 72 -11.64 10.40 8.76
N ASP A 73 -11.14 10.59 9.97
CA ASP A 73 -9.74 10.93 10.22
C ASP A 73 -9.20 9.91 11.21
N TRP A 74 -8.85 8.72 10.70
CA TRP A 74 -8.46 7.56 11.51
C TRP A 74 -7.09 7.77 12.19
N LEU A 75 -6.24 8.63 11.62
CA LEU A 75 -4.88 8.92 12.10
C LEU A 75 -4.45 10.39 12.01
N GLY A 76 -5.13 11.25 11.26
CA GLY A 76 -4.59 12.52 10.74
C GLY A 76 -4.22 12.49 9.25
N ASN A 77 -4.65 11.46 8.49
CA ASN A 77 -4.42 11.12 7.06
C ASN A 77 -2.98 11.20 6.49
N TYR A 78 -2.49 10.08 5.90
CA TYR A 78 -1.30 10.04 5.04
C TYR A 78 -1.57 9.68 3.57
N PHE A 79 -2.81 9.36 3.18
CA PHE A 79 -3.21 9.41 1.78
C PHE A 79 -3.55 10.85 1.40
N THR A 80 -2.80 11.41 0.47
CA THR A 80 -3.07 12.73 -0.08
C THR A 80 -3.54 12.60 -1.51
N TRP A 81 -4.66 13.25 -1.85
CA TRP A 81 -5.31 13.09 -3.14
C TRP A 81 -5.08 14.34 -3.99
N GLY A 82 -4.55 14.16 -5.20
CA GLY A 82 -4.35 15.26 -6.15
C GLY A 82 -5.66 15.93 -6.58
N ASN A 83 -6.80 15.22 -6.50
CA ASN A 83 -8.14 15.76 -6.66
C ASN A 83 -9.22 14.79 -6.14
N ALA A 84 -10.45 15.30 -5.98
CA ALA A 84 -11.60 14.53 -5.49
C ALA A 84 -11.96 13.34 -6.38
N THR A 85 -11.75 13.42 -7.70
CA THR A 85 -12.05 12.31 -8.63
C THR A 85 -11.16 11.09 -8.34
N VAL A 86 -9.88 11.31 -8.01
CA VAL A 86 -8.96 10.23 -7.65
C VAL A 86 -9.37 9.59 -6.33
N GLU A 87 -9.72 10.38 -5.32
CA GLU A 87 -10.25 9.88 -4.05
C GLU A 87 -11.52 9.04 -4.24
N GLU A 88 -12.46 9.53 -5.05
CA GLU A 88 -13.69 8.78 -5.37
C GLU A 88 -13.40 7.49 -6.12
N THR A 89 -12.38 7.48 -6.98
CA THR A 89 -11.96 6.27 -7.71
C THR A 89 -11.37 5.23 -6.75
N TYR A 90 -10.61 5.65 -5.75
CA TYR A 90 -10.12 4.75 -4.71
C TYR A 90 -11.26 4.14 -3.88
N LYS A 91 -12.24 4.95 -3.49
CA LYS A 91 -13.44 4.43 -2.80
C LYS A 91 -14.20 3.42 -3.66
N LYS A 92 -14.32 3.66 -4.97
CA LYS A 92 -14.91 2.69 -5.92
C LYS A 92 -14.08 1.42 -6.02
N LEU A 93 -12.75 1.51 -6.01
CA LEU A 93 -11.88 0.34 -6.01
C LEU A 93 -12.12 -0.54 -4.79
N ARG A 94 -12.15 0.04 -3.59
CA ARG A 94 -12.44 -0.67 -2.33
C ARG A 94 -13.81 -1.35 -2.36
N LEU A 95 -14.84 -0.63 -2.82
CA LEU A 95 -16.19 -1.17 -2.93
C LEU A 95 -16.28 -2.33 -3.94
N GLU A 96 -15.67 -2.17 -5.12
CA GLU A 96 -15.64 -3.21 -6.15
C GLU A 96 -14.89 -4.46 -5.67
N ASN A 97 -13.76 -4.28 -4.96
CA ASN A 97 -13.00 -5.39 -4.38
C ASN A 97 -13.85 -6.24 -3.43
N ASN A 98 -14.57 -5.58 -2.52
CA ASN A 98 -15.46 -6.24 -1.57
C ASN A 98 -16.64 -6.92 -2.26
N SER A 99 -17.27 -6.23 -3.23
CA SER A 99 -18.39 -6.76 -4.01
C SER A 99 -17.99 -8.03 -4.79
N ARG A 100 -16.82 -8.03 -5.44
CA ARG A 100 -16.30 -9.23 -6.14
C ARG A 100 -16.03 -10.37 -5.18
N MET A 101 -15.37 -10.08 -4.06
CA MET A 101 -15.07 -11.08 -3.04
C MET A 101 -16.34 -11.72 -2.47
N GLU A 102 -17.37 -10.93 -2.14
CA GLU A 102 -18.68 -11.43 -1.70
C GLU A 102 -19.35 -12.30 -2.78
N GLY A 103 -19.28 -11.87 -4.05
CA GLY A 103 -19.78 -12.64 -5.18
C GLY A 103 -19.10 -14.01 -5.30
N TYR A 104 -17.77 -14.06 -5.15
CA TYR A 104 -17.02 -15.31 -5.19
C TYR A 104 -17.29 -16.20 -3.99
N MET A 105 -17.45 -15.64 -2.79
CA MET A 105 -17.83 -16.41 -1.59
C MET A 105 -19.19 -17.07 -1.78
N LYS A 106 -20.16 -16.34 -2.33
CA LYS A 106 -21.49 -16.89 -2.62
C LYS A 106 -21.42 -18.00 -3.68
N GLU A 107 -20.66 -17.81 -4.75
CA GLU A 107 -20.48 -18.85 -5.76
C GLU A 107 -19.75 -20.08 -5.18
N LEU A 108 -18.79 -19.87 -4.27
CA LEU A 108 -18.07 -20.94 -3.59
C LEU A 108 -19.01 -21.81 -2.76
N GLU A 109 -19.97 -21.22 -2.05
CA GLU A 109 -20.99 -21.95 -1.28
C GLU A 109 -21.80 -22.93 -2.15
N ASP A 110 -22.06 -22.58 -3.41
CA ASP A 110 -22.83 -23.42 -4.34
C ASP A 110 -22.03 -24.62 -4.87
N VAL A 111 -20.71 -24.50 -5.00
CA VAL A 111 -19.85 -25.53 -5.62
C VAL A 111 -19.01 -26.33 -4.63
N VAL A 112 -18.83 -25.82 -3.40
CA VAL A 112 -17.98 -26.46 -2.40
C VAL A 112 -18.51 -27.83 -1.98
N GLY A 113 -17.61 -28.81 -1.94
CA GLY A 113 -17.95 -30.20 -1.59
C GLY A 113 -18.52 -31.03 -2.74
N SER A 114 -18.69 -30.45 -3.94
CA SER A 114 -19.02 -31.20 -5.14
C SER A 114 -17.92 -32.22 -5.49
N LYS A 115 -18.33 -33.39 -5.98
CA LYS A 115 -17.43 -34.43 -6.49
C LYS A 115 -17.15 -34.30 -7.99
N ASP A 116 -17.81 -33.37 -8.68
CA ASP A 116 -17.53 -33.11 -10.08
C ASP A 116 -16.17 -32.42 -10.24
N LYS A 117 -15.37 -32.87 -11.19
CA LYS A 117 -14.02 -32.32 -11.44
C LYS A 117 -14.08 -30.85 -11.86
N LYS A 118 -15.14 -30.46 -12.57
CA LYS A 118 -15.33 -29.07 -12.99
C LYS A 118 -15.57 -28.17 -11.78
N ASP A 119 -16.41 -28.61 -10.85
CA ASP A 119 -16.71 -27.87 -9.63
C ASP A 119 -15.52 -27.83 -8.68
N GLN A 120 -14.71 -28.91 -8.63
CA GLN A 120 -13.45 -28.90 -7.88
C GLN A 120 -12.47 -27.86 -8.44
N LYS A 121 -12.26 -27.83 -9.76
CA LYS A 121 -11.43 -26.78 -10.38
C LYS A 121 -12.01 -25.39 -10.09
N ARG A 122 -13.33 -25.23 -10.16
CA ARG A 122 -13.98 -23.94 -9.88
C ARG A 122 -13.80 -23.51 -8.42
N THR A 123 -13.88 -24.45 -7.49
CA THR A 123 -13.62 -24.25 -6.05
C THR A 123 -12.20 -23.72 -5.84
N GLU A 124 -11.20 -24.33 -6.48
CA GLU A 124 -9.80 -23.87 -6.41
C GLU A 124 -9.65 -22.45 -6.97
N GLN A 125 -10.23 -22.17 -8.14
CA GLN A 125 -10.21 -20.84 -8.75
C GLN A 125 -10.83 -19.78 -7.83
N LEU A 126 -12.04 -20.03 -7.32
CA LEU A 126 -12.74 -19.11 -6.44
C LEU A 126 -11.96 -18.88 -5.14
N THR A 127 -11.37 -19.93 -4.57
CA THR A 127 -10.52 -19.82 -3.37
C THR A 127 -9.32 -18.91 -3.64
N ASN A 128 -8.62 -19.09 -4.77
CA ASN A 128 -7.49 -18.24 -5.15
C ASN A 128 -7.90 -16.77 -5.34
N LEU A 129 -9.07 -16.53 -5.95
CA LEU A 129 -9.60 -15.18 -6.13
C LEU A 129 -9.97 -14.53 -4.80
N ILE A 130 -10.67 -15.24 -3.92
CA ILE A 130 -11.02 -14.74 -2.58
C ILE A 130 -9.75 -14.38 -1.81
N ASN A 131 -8.74 -15.26 -1.81
CA ASN A 131 -7.46 -14.99 -1.15
C ASN A 131 -6.74 -13.78 -1.76
N SER A 132 -6.81 -13.60 -3.09
CA SER A 132 -6.18 -12.45 -3.76
C SER A 132 -6.87 -11.13 -3.41
N HIS A 133 -8.21 -11.09 -3.42
CA HIS A 133 -8.97 -9.90 -3.03
C HIS A 133 -8.84 -9.58 -1.54
N ALA A 134 -8.80 -10.60 -0.67
CA ALA A 134 -8.53 -10.43 0.75
C ALA A 134 -7.11 -9.90 1.01
N ALA A 135 -6.12 -10.41 0.26
CA ALA A 135 -4.76 -9.89 0.32
C ALA A 135 -4.70 -8.42 -0.09
N LEU A 136 -5.38 -8.01 -1.17
CA LEU A 136 -5.44 -6.60 -1.56
C LEU A 136 -6.05 -5.71 -0.47
N ASN A 137 -7.14 -6.14 0.17
CA ASN A 137 -7.71 -5.39 1.30
C ASN A 137 -6.68 -5.21 2.41
N GLY A 138 -6.00 -6.28 2.84
CA GLY A 138 -4.96 -6.18 3.86
C GLY A 138 -3.81 -5.27 3.46
N GLN A 139 -3.38 -5.30 2.20
CA GLN A 139 -2.34 -4.39 1.69
C GLN A 139 -2.75 -2.92 1.82
N TRP A 140 -3.98 -2.61 1.39
CA TRP A 140 -4.51 -1.26 1.45
C TRP A 140 -4.76 -0.79 2.89
N ASP A 141 -5.25 -1.66 3.77
CA ASP A 141 -5.41 -1.35 5.19
C ASP A 141 -4.06 -0.98 5.81
N GLU A 142 -3.00 -1.76 5.53
CA GLU A 142 -1.65 -1.44 5.98
C GLU A 142 -1.11 -0.13 5.40
N MET A 143 -1.44 0.21 4.14
CA MET A 143 -1.07 1.50 3.56
C MET A 143 -1.82 2.66 4.22
N GLU A 144 -3.11 2.50 4.50
CA GLU A 144 -3.95 3.47 5.19
C GLU A 144 -3.48 3.72 6.63
N GLU A 145 -2.94 2.69 7.27
CA GLU A 145 -2.40 2.72 8.64
C GLU A 145 -0.92 3.14 8.72
N SER A 146 -0.24 3.28 7.58
CA SER A 146 1.20 3.54 7.51
C SER A 146 1.60 4.98 7.87
N ASN A 147 2.84 5.15 8.33
CA ASN A 147 3.51 6.44 8.52
C ASN A 147 4.16 6.98 7.23
N ILE A 148 4.01 6.29 6.11
CA ILE A 148 4.47 6.72 4.79
C ILE A 148 3.34 7.47 4.10
N GLU A 149 3.60 8.66 3.57
CA GLU A 149 2.63 9.38 2.76
C GLU A 149 2.49 8.71 1.38
N PHE A 150 1.25 8.43 0.98
CA PHE A 150 0.89 7.97 -0.36
C PHE A 150 0.15 9.09 -1.08
N HIS A 151 0.87 9.81 -1.94
CA HIS A 151 0.29 10.88 -2.74
C HIS A 151 -0.24 10.32 -4.05
N VAL A 152 -1.57 10.25 -4.18
CA VAL A 152 -2.23 9.70 -5.36
C VAL A 152 -2.80 10.82 -6.20
N ASN A 153 -2.35 10.94 -7.44
CA ASN A 153 -2.80 11.97 -8.36
C ASN A 153 -3.04 11.43 -9.78
N SER A 154 -3.59 12.29 -10.62
CA SER A 154 -3.85 12.01 -12.04
C SER A 154 -2.94 12.79 -12.98
N ASP A 155 -1.97 13.54 -12.44
CA ASP A 155 -1.09 14.40 -13.23
C ASP A 155 0.17 13.65 -13.65
N MET A 156 0.46 13.69 -14.94
CA MET A 156 1.66 13.09 -15.51
C MET A 156 2.75 14.15 -15.69
N PRO A 157 4.05 13.80 -15.60
CA PRO A 157 5.06 14.54 -16.34
C PRO A 157 4.68 14.54 -17.84
N THR A 158 5.04 15.61 -18.54
CA THR A 158 4.59 16.12 -19.87
C THR A 158 4.43 15.16 -21.07
N THR A 159 4.55 13.84 -20.90
CA THR A 159 4.41 12.81 -21.93
C THR A 159 2.99 12.20 -22.01
N PRO A 160 2.26 12.34 -23.13
CA PRO A 160 0.83 12.00 -23.26
C PRO A 160 0.44 10.51 -23.29
N LYS A 161 1.33 9.56 -22.90
CA LYS A 161 1.12 8.11 -23.11
C LYS A 161 1.58 7.18 -21.98
N ALA A 162 1.87 7.69 -20.79
CA ALA A 162 2.29 6.81 -19.71
C ALA A 162 1.07 6.24 -18.95
N ALA A 163 1.06 4.92 -18.85
CA ALA A 163 0.03 4.11 -18.22
C ALA A 163 0.44 3.92 -16.76
N GLY A 164 0.05 4.86 -15.91
CA GLY A 164 0.44 4.88 -14.50
C GLY A 164 1.95 5.05 -14.26
N GLU A 165 2.32 5.53 -13.08
CA GLU A 165 3.69 5.52 -12.58
C GLU A 165 3.67 5.61 -11.05
N THR A 166 4.36 4.67 -10.39
CA THR A 166 4.60 4.72 -8.95
C THR A 166 6.08 4.90 -8.66
N SER A 167 6.41 5.87 -7.82
CA SER A 167 7.78 6.24 -7.50
C SER A 167 7.89 6.75 -6.07
N PHE A 168 9.11 6.95 -5.58
CA PHE A 168 9.34 7.61 -4.29
C PHE A 168 9.94 9.00 -4.53
N ASP A 169 9.26 10.03 -4.03
CA ASP A 169 9.77 11.39 -4.00
C ASP A 169 10.70 11.54 -2.79
N VAL A 170 11.98 11.73 -3.06
CA VAL A 170 13.03 11.84 -2.03
C VAL A 170 13.02 13.18 -1.29
N ASP A 171 12.46 14.23 -1.91
CA ASP A 171 12.43 15.58 -1.36
C ASP A 171 11.21 15.74 -0.45
N GLU A 172 10.04 15.27 -0.92
CA GLU A 172 8.78 15.25 -0.15
C GLU A 172 8.67 14.02 0.78
N ARG A 173 9.58 13.04 0.64
CA ARG A 173 9.63 11.79 1.42
C ARG A 173 8.31 11.01 1.40
N ARG A 174 7.75 10.86 0.20
CA ARG A 174 6.45 10.20 -0.01
C ARG A 174 6.45 9.29 -1.22
N VAL A 175 5.53 8.34 -1.23
CA VAL A 175 5.27 7.51 -2.39
C VAL A 175 4.32 8.27 -3.32
N GLU A 176 4.77 8.56 -4.53
CA GLU A 176 4.02 9.20 -5.60
C GLU A 176 3.34 8.13 -6.46
N ILE A 177 2.02 8.14 -6.49
CA ILE A 177 1.18 7.26 -7.31
C ILE A 177 0.46 8.12 -8.36
N LYS A 178 0.89 8.02 -9.61
CA LYS A 178 0.32 8.77 -10.73
C LYS A 178 -0.50 7.82 -11.59
N LEU A 179 -1.79 8.08 -11.74
CA LEU A 179 -2.70 7.19 -12.48
C LEU A 179 -2.82 7.54 -13.98
N GLY A 180 -2.39 8.74 -14.37
CA GLY A 180 -2.59 9.29 -15.71
C GLY A 180 -4.02 9.78 -15.99
N LYS A 181 -4.13 10.78 -16.88
CA LYS A 181 -5.40 11.48 -17.15
C LYS A 181 -6.44 10.64 -17.92
N SER A 182 -6.01 9.63 -18.68
CA SER A 182 -6.87 8.80 -19.54
C SER A 182 -7.25 7.45 -18.95
N ASP A 183 -6.54 6.99 -17.91
CA ASP A 183 -6.56 5.61 -17.43
C ASP A 183 -6.84 5.49 -15.93
N GLN A 184 -7.74 6.33 -15.39
CA GLN A 184 -8.35 6.18 -14.05
C GLN A 184 -9.26 4.93 -13.94
N LYS A 185 -8.83 3.81 -14.54
CA LYS A 185 -9.45 2.51 -14.44
C LYS A 185 -9.06 1.89 -13.11
N LEU A 186 -9.95 1.07 -12.56
CA LEU A 186 -9.69 0.29 -11.36
C LEU A 186 -8.48 -0.64 -11.53
N GLU A 187 -8.27 -1.17 -12.73
CA GLU A 187 -7.10 -1.97 -13.11
C GLU A 187 -5.79 -1.21 -12.89
N THR A 188 -5.65 -0.03 -13.48
CA THR A 188 -4.44 0.80 -13.33
C THR A 188 -4.22 1.19 -11.88
N MET A 189 -5.28 1.59 -11.17
CA MET A 189 -5.16 1.98 -9.77
C MET A 189 -4.69 0.79 -8.90
N ALA A 190 -5.28 -0.39 -9.06
CA ALA A 190 -4.83 -1.57 -8.31
C ALA A 190 -3.38 -1.97 -8.64
N HIS A 191 -2.97 -1.81 -9.90
CA HIS A 191 -1.59 -2.03 -10.33
C HIS A 191 -0.62 -1.07 -9.61
N GLU A 192 -0.87 0.23 -9.69
CA GLU A 192 0.01 1.24 -9.08
C GLU A 192 0.02 1.16 -7.54
N PHE A 193 -1.12 0.86 -6.92
CA PHE A 193 -1.17 0.65 -5.47
C PHE A 193 -0.33 -0.56 -5.03
N ARG A 194 -0.23 -1.60 -5.87
CA ARG A 194 0.64 -2.74 -5.54
C ARG A 194 2.12 -2.35 -5.54
N HIS A 195 2.53 -1.48 -6.46
CA HIS A 195 3.87 -0.88 -6.42
C HIS A 195 4.06 -0.02 -5.16
N GLY A 196 3.07 0.81 -4.82
CA GLY A 196 3.09 1.61 -3.60
C GLY A 196 3.28 0.76 -2.34
N TYR A 197 2.54 -0.34 -2.23
CA TYR A 197 2.71 -1.31 -1.15
C TYR A 197 4.10 -1.98 -1.16
N GLY A 198 4.70 -2.15 -2.34
CA GLY A 198 6.08 -2.64 -2.49
C GLY A 198 7.09 -1.74 -1.78
N PHE A 199 6.91 -0.42 -1.81
CA PHE A 199 7.74 0.50 -1.02
C PHE A 199 7.54 0.28 0.49
N LEU A 200 6.28 0.17 0.95
CA LEU A 200 5.95 -0.08 2.36
C LEU A 200 6.61 -1.35 2.91
N LYS A 201 6.62 -2.43 2.12
CA LYS A 201 7.23 -3.71 2.52
C LYS A 201 8.73 -3.79 2.32
N GLY A 202 9.36 -2.73 1.79
CA GLY A 202 10.75 -2.79 1.37
C GLY A 202 10.96 -3.84 0.28
N GLU A 203 10.00 -4.08 -0.59
CA GLU A 203 10.27 -4.77 -1.84
C GLU A 203 10.97 -3.80 -2.80
N LEU A 204 10.54 -2.54 -2.80
CA LEU A 204 11.06 -1.47 -3.64
C LEU A 204 11.92 -0.48 -2.84
N MET A 205 12.80 0.24 -3.54
CA MET A 205 13.72 1.23 -2.97
C MET A 205 13.57 2.59 -3.64
N GLY A 206 13.40 3.63 -2.82
CA GLY A 206 13.50 5.01 -3.27
C GLY A 206 14.95 5.44 -3.44
N THR A 207 15.28 6.09 -4.56
CA THR A 207 16.63 6.63 -4.78
C THR A 207 16.55 8.06 -5.30
N LYS A 208 17.57 8.87 -4.99
CA LYS A 208 17.69 10.22 -5.57
C LYS A 208 17.82 10.22 -7.09
N GLN A 209 18.27 9.12 -7.67
CA GLN A 209 18.42 8.94 -9.10
C GLN A 209 17.09 8.62 -9.79
N GLY A 210 16.01 8.40 -9.02
CA GLY A 210 14.68 8.06 -9.53
C GLY A 210 14.56 6.64 -10.08
N ILE A 211 15.66 5.89 -10.15
CA ILE A 211 15.68 4.50 -10.60
C ILE A 211 15.71 3.61 -9.38
N ASP A 212 14.72 2.74 -9.25
CA ASP A 212 14.74 1.69 -8.24
C ASP A 212 15.72 0.57 -8.65
N PRO A 213 16.79 0.31 -7.87
CA PRO A 213 17.72 -0.76 -8.16
C PRO A 213 17.23 -2.14 -7.71
N LEU A 214 16.17 -2.22 -6.90
CA LEU A 214 15.53 -3.47 -6.47
C LEU A 214 14.39 -3.90 -7.40
N SER A 215 13.87 -3.01 -8.24
CA SER A 215 12.84 -3.40 -9.18
C SER A 215 13.34 -4.48 -10.15
N ASP A 216 12.48 -5.47 -10.34
CA ASP A 216 12.61 -6.63 -11.19
C ASP A 216 11.30 -6.92 -11.94
N MET A 217 11.28 -7.96 -12.75
CA MET A 217 10.10 -8.29 -13.53
C MET A 217 8.99 -8.92 -12.69
N MET A 218 9.32 -9.47 -11.52
CA MET A 218 8.33 -10.08 -10.65
C MET A 218 7.46 -9.01 -9.99
N ASP A 219 8.00 -7.84 -9.64
CA ASP A 219 7.16 -6.73 -9.16
C ASP A 219 6.09 -6.35 -10.19
N GLU A 220 6.45 -6.21 -11.47
CA GLU A 220 5.51 -5.93 -12.55
C GLU A 220 4.50 -7.06 -12.77
N VAL A 221 4.91 -8.31 -12.65
CA VAL A 221 3.98 -9.46 -12.75
C VAL A 221 2.95 -9.43 -11.63
N VAL A 222 3.38 -9.15 -10.39
CA VAL A 222 2.48 -9.09 -9.24
C VAL A 222 1.54 -7.89 -9.35
N ALA A 223 2.04 -6.71 -9.73
CA ALA A 223 1.24 -5.52 -9.95
C ALA A 223 0.26 -5.72 -11.12
N PHE A 224 0.70 -6.35 -12.22
CA PHE A 224 -0.16 -6.69 -13.36
C PHE A 224 -1.32 -7.60 -12.94
N ASN A 225 -1.02 -8.64 -12.16
CA ASN A 225 -2.05 -9.54 -11.65
C ASN A 225 -3.04 -8.84 -10.72
N ALA A 226 -2.56 -7.92 -9.86
CA ALA A 226 -3.43 -7.09 -9.02
C ALA A 226 -4.41 -6.24 -9.84
N GLY A 227 -3.94 -5.64 -10.94
CA GLY A 227 -4.79 -4.89 -11.88
C GLY A 227 -5.85 -5.75 -12.56
N ILE A 228 -5.45 -6.91 -13.09
CA ILE A 228 -6.35 -7.81 -13.85
C ILE A 228 -7.54 -8.30 -13.01
N LEU A 229 -7.41 -8.38 -11.69
CA LEU A 229 -8.52 -8.73 -10.79
C LEU A 229 -9.75 -7.81 -10.92
N PHE A 230 -9.59 -6.61 -11.49
CA PHE A 230 -10.66 -5.63 -11.72
C PHE A 230 -11.11 -5.54 -13.19
N THR A 231 -10.73 -6.52 -14.01
CA THR A 231 -11.10 -6.58 -15.45
C THR A 231 -12.22 -7.60 -15.69
N ASP A 232 -12.27 -8.18 -16.89
CA ASP A 232 -13.28 -9.17 -17.29
C ASP A 232 -13.03 -10.56 -16.67
N MET A 233 -14.09 -11.34 -16.51
CA MET A 233 -14.03 -12.64 -15.84
C MET A 233 -13.11 -13.66 -16.53
N SER A 234 -12.91 -13.57 -17.85
CA SER A 234 -11.98 -14.46 -18.56
C SER A 234 -10.54 -14.17 -18.14
N SER A 235 -10.16 -12.89 -18.06
CA SER A 235 -8.85 -12.46 -17.57
C SER A 235 -8.67 -12.77 -16.08
N VAL A 236 -9.68 -12.52 -15.25
CA VAL A 236 -9.66 -12.86 -13.82
C VAL A 236 -9.46 -14.36 -13.58
N ASN A 237 -10.17 -15.22 -14.31
CA ASN A 237 -9.98 -16.67 -14.20
C ASN A 237 -8.57 -17.13 -14.62
N ARG A 238 -7.90 -16.40 -15.52
CA ARG A 238 -6.50 -16.68 -15.88
C ARG A 238 -5.55 -16.32 -14.76
N VAL A 239 -5.80 -15.25 -14.01
CA VAL A 239 -5.04 -14.94 -12.77
C VAL A 239 -5.21 -16.08 -11.77
N ALA A 240 -6.44 -16.55 -11.54
CA ALA A 240 -6.73 -17.65 -10.62
C ALA A 240 -6.01 -18.97 -11.00
N ASP A 241 -5.85 -19.21 -12.31
CA ASP A 241 -5.12 -20.36 -12.86
C ASP A 241 -3.59 -20.16 -12.90
N GLY A 242 -3.08 -19.00 -12.46
CA GLY A 242 -1.64 -18.70 -12.45
C GLY A 242 -1.04 -18.46 -13.84
N TYR A 243 -1.87 -18.09 -14.82
CA TYR A 243 -1.46 -17.97 -16.23
C TYR A 243 -0.48 -16.83 -16.50
N PHE A 244 -0.69 -15.69 -15.85
CA PHE A 244 0.15 -14.50 -16.01
C PHE A 244 1.37 -14.60 -15.11
N ASP A 245 2.28 -15.50 -15.49
CA ASP A 245 3.54 -15.73 -14.83
C ASP A 245 4.67 -14.91 -15.49
N ILE A 246 5.87 -15.07 -14.93
CA ILE A 246 7.08 -14.42 -15.41
C ILE A 246 7.42 -14.79 -16.87
N ASN A 247 7.08 -16.01 -17.32
CA ASN A 247 7.37 -16.46 -18.68
C ASN A 247 6.40 -15.84 -19.69
N TRP A 248 5.12 -15.76 -19.32
CA TRP A 248 4.13 -15.03 -20.09
C TRP A 248 4.52 -13.56 -20.23
N PHE A 249 4.95 -12.92 -19.15
CA PHE A 249 5.36 -11.52 -19.17
C PHE A 249 6.56 -11.29 -20.11
N LYS A 250 7.60 -12.12 -20.05
CA LYS A 250 8.73 -12.08 -21.00
C LYS A 250 8.27 -12.16 -22.45
N SER A 251 7.41 -13.12 -22.75
CA SER A 251 7.00 -13.37 -24.14
C SER A 251 6.02 -12.32 -24.68
N SER A 252 5.17 -11.75 -23.82
CA SER A 252 4.02 -10.92 -24.22
C SER A 252 4.17 -9.43 -23.93
N LYS A 253 5.04 -9.04 -22.99
CA LYS A 253 5.20 -7.65 -22.53
C LYS A 253 6.59 -7.07 -22.76
N MET A 254 7.58 -7.87 -23.19
CA MET A 254 8.95 -7.40 -23.47
C MET A 254 9.24 -7.17 -24.96
N GLY A 255 8.28 -6.59 -25.67
CA GLY A 255 8.47 -6.19 -27.08
C GLY A 255 9.34 -4.94 -27.23
N THR A 256 9.82 -4.68 -28.45
CA THR A 256 10.53 -3.44 -28.79
C THR A 256 9.67 -2.21 -28.47
N GLY A 257 10.19 -1.30 -27.64
CA GLY A 257 9.47 -0.10 -27.19
C GLY A 257 8.57 -0.30 -25.96
N SER A 258 8.60 -1.48 -25.33
CA SER A 258 7.95 -1.69 -24.03
C SER A 258 8.67 -0.89 -22.93
N PRO A 259 7.94 -0.24 -22.01
CA PRO A 259 8.54 0.40 -20.84
C PRO A 259 9.31 -0.61 -19.97
N TYR A 260 8.96 -1.90 -20.03
CA TYR A 260 9.55 -2.97 -19.22
C TYR A 260 10.85 -3.54 -19.80
N LEU A 261 11.34 -3.04 -20.94
CA LEU A 261 12.62 -3.51 -21.51
C LEU A 261 13.79 -3.33 -20.55
N GLY A 262 13.75 -2.31 -19.67
CA GLY A 262 14.76 -2.09 -18.64
C GLY A 262 14.84 -3.21 -17.59
N LEU A 263 13.79 -4.03 -17.48
CA LEU A 263 13.70 -5.14 -16.53
C LEU A 263 14.14 -6.49 -17.14
N ALA A 264 14.61 -6.49 -18.40
CA ALA A 264 15.07 -7.70 -19.07
C ALA A 264 16.17 -8.43 -18.28
N GLY A 265 15.91 -9.70 -17.95
CA GLY A 265 16.85 -10.53 -17.20
C GLY A 265 16.85 -10.29 -15.69
N ARG A 266 15.95 -9.44 -15.17
CA ARG A 266 15.67 -9.26 -13.73
C ARG A 266 14.49 -10.13 -13.33
N GLU A 267 14.75 -11.37 -12.93
CA GLU A 267 13.70 -12.40 -12.80
C GLU A 267 13.53 -12.95 -11.39
N GLU A 268 13.98 -12.20 -10.40
CA GLU A 268 14.04 -12.69 -9.02
C GLU A 268 12.76 -12.33 -8.27
N GLN A 269 12.58 -12.90 -7.08
CA GLN A 269 11.48 -12.53 -6.19
C GLN A 269 12.10 -11.85 -4.96
N LEU A 270 11.63 -10.64 -4.68
CA LEU A 270 12.15 -9.80 -3.62
C LEU A 270 11.67 -10.30 -2.26
N THR A 271 12.59 -10.78 -1.43
CA THR A 271 12.44 -11.04 0.01
C THR A 271 13.69 -10.51 0.71
N LEU A 272 13.63 -10.13 1.98
CA LEU A 272 14.74 -9.42 2.68
C LEU A 272 16.15 -10.05 2.52
N ASN A 273 16.24 -11.38 2.46
CA ASN A 273 17.51 -12.08 2.25
C ASN A 273 17.84 -12.30 0.77
N THR A 274 16.83 -12.47 -0.10
CA THR A 274 17.06 -12.60 -1.55
C THR A 274 17.40 -11.26 -2.18
N GLN A 275 16.82 -10.16 -1.71
CA GLN A 275 17.08 -8.80 -2.17
C GLN A 275 18.58 -8.50 -2.20
N SER A 276 19.32 -8.84 -1.14
CA SER A 276 20.78 -8.61 -1.08
C SER A 276 21.52 -9.33 -2.22
N ALA A 277 21.12 -10.56 -2.52
CA ALA A 277 21.69 -11.34 -3.63
C ALA A 277 21.29 -10.76 -4.99
N THR A 278 20.00 -10.41 -5.16
CA THR A 278 19.44 -9.74 -6.34
C THR A 278 20.18 -8.46 -6.65
N TYR A 279 20.33 -7.60 -5.65
CA TYR A 279 21.03 -6.33 -5.78
C TYR A 279 22.51 -6.53 -6.14
N ILE A 280 23.22 -7.45 -5.47
CA ILE A 280 24.62 -7.76 -5.81
C ILE A 280 24.74 -8.22 -7.26
N LYS A 281 23.81 -9.04 -7.74
CA LYS A 281 23.82 -9.57 -9.10
C LYS A 281 23.65 -8.46 -10.15
N TYR A 282 22.71 -7.54 -9.94
CA TYR A 282 22.39 -6.49 -10.92
C TYR A 282 23.26 -5.23 -10.76
N ASN A 283 23.83 -5.00 -9.58
CA ASN A 283 24.64 -3.83 -9.25
C ASN A 283 26.00 -4.19 -8.61
N PRO A 284 26.83 -5.07 -9.21
CA PRO A 284 27.97 -5.71 -8.52
C PRO A 284 29.07 -4.78 -8.04
N SER A 285 29.15 -3.56 -8.59
CA SER A 285 30.19 -2.57 -8.30
C SER A 285 29.69 -1.37 -7.49
N ASP A 286 28.42 -1.38 -7.07
CA ASP A 286 27.84 -0.30 -6.28
C ASP A 286 28.36 -0.26 -4.84
N ARG A 287 28.27 0.91 -4.18
CA ARG A 287 28.61 1.10 -2.76
C ARG A 287 27.87 0.11 -1.86
N ILE A 288 26.57 -0.11 -2.10
CA ILE A 288 25.75 -1.09 -1.35
C ILE A 288 26.32 -2.49 -1.55
N SER A 289 26.54 -2.92 -2.79
CA SER A 289 27.09 -4.25 -3.10
C SER A 289 28.45 -4.51 -2.47
N ASN A 290 29.32 -3.49 -2.46
CA ASN A 290 30.63 -3.58 -1.81
C ASN A 290 30.51 -3.74 -0.30
N LEU A 291 29.56 -3.05 0.34
CA LEU A 291 29.31 -3.22 1.77
C LEU A 291 28.75 -4.61 2.09
N ILE A 292 27.84 -5.11 1.26
CA ILE A 292 27.24 -6.44 1.47
C ILE A 292 28.31 -7.54 1.37
N LYS A 293 29.19 -7.45 0.37
CA LYS A 293 30.33 -8.37 0.21
C LYS A 293 31.34 -8.31 1.37
N ASN A 294 31.41 -7.19 2.09
CA ASN A 294 32.38 -6.94 3.16
C ASN A 294 31.79 -7.10 4.59
N ASN A 295 30.90 -8.08 4.79
CA ASN A 295 30.30 -8.49 6.07
C ASN A 295 29.05 -7.73 6.54
N ILE A 296 28.35 -6.99 5.67
CA ILE A 296 27.01 -6.45 5.98
C ILE A 296 25.95 -7.32 5.30
N ASN A 297 25.44 -8.32 5.99
CA ASN A 297 24.65 -9.39 5.38
C ASN A 297 23.23 -9.00 4.91
N THR A 298 22.85 -7.72 4.97
CA THR A 298 21.52 -7.23 4.55
C THR A 298 21.62 -5.92 3.77
N ILE A 299 20.69 -5.72 2.83
CA ILE A 299 20.51 -4.44 2.12
C ILE A 299 20.30 -3.30 3.10
N THR A 300 19.39 -3.47 4.06
CA THR A 300 19.06 -2.44 5.05
C THR A 300 20.30 -1.98 5.81
N GLY A 301 21.13 -2.91 6.29
CA GLY A 301 22.36 -2.56 7.01
C GLY A 301 23.36 -1.80 6.14
N ALA A 302 23.44 -2.12 4.85
CA ALA A 302 24.34 -1.43 3.92
C ALA A 302 23.83 0.00 3.64
N ILE A 303 22.52 0.17 3.49
CA ILE A 303 21.85 1.46 3.34
C ILE A 303 22.05 2.33 4.58
N ASP A 304 21.79 1.79 5.78
CA ASP A 304 21.96 2.52 7.04
C ASP A 304 23.38 3.03 7.21
N ARG A 305 24.37 2.22 6.81
CA ARG A 305 25.78 2.60 6.84
C ARG A 305 26.10 3.75 5.88
N ILE A 306 25.54 3.71 4.67
CA ILE A 306 25.73 4.75 3.65
C ILE A 306 25.02 6.03 4.06
N ASN A 307 23.73 5.97 4.36
CA ASN A 307 22.94 7.13 4.77
C ASN A 307 23.49 7.75 6.05
N GLY A 308 23.94 6.94 7.02
CA GLY A 308 24.61 7.41 8.22
C GLY A 308 25.95 8.10 7.94
N HIS A 309 26.65 7.76 6.86
CA HIS A 309 27.82 8.50 6.41
C HIS A 309 27.44 9.82 5.72
N ASP A 310 26.44 9.80 4.83
CA ASP A 310 26.00 10.96 4.07
C ASP A 310 25.45 12.06 5.02
N THR A 311 24.62 11.68 5.98
CA THR A 311 24.06 12.57 7.02
C THR A 311 25.12 13.17 7.94
N ARG A 312 26.14 12.39 8.36
CA ARG A 312 27.26 12.90 9.17
C ARG A 312 28.10 13.95 8.44
N ASN A 313 28.09 13.94 7.12
CA ASN A 313 28.76 14.94 6.29
C ASN A 313 27.85 16.11 5.89
N GLY A 314 26.67 16.23 6.52
CA GLY A 314 25.71 17.30 6.24
C GLY A 314 24.93 17.14 4.93
N GLY A 315 24.99 15.96 4.30
CA GLY A 315 24.24 15.63 3.08
C GLY A 315 22.90 14.95 3.37
N THR A 316 22.01 14.93 2.38
CA THR A 316 20.75 14.15 2.42
C THR A 316 21.00 12.68 2.08
N SER A 317 20.20 11.77 2.66
CA SER A 317 20.29 10.32 2.40
C SER A 317 20.22 10.00 0.90
N THR A 318 20.97 8.98 0.47
CA THR A 318 21.03 8.60 -0.95
C THR A 318 19.94 7.57 -1.31
N TYR A 319 19.69 6.63 -0.39
CA TYR A 319 18.77 5.52 -0.58
C TYR A 319 17.68 5.58 0.49
N TYR A 320 16.46 5.25 0.14
CA TYR A 320 15.33 5.21 1.05
C TYR A 320 14.67 3.83 0.95
N TYR A 321 14.61 3.11 2.06
CA TYR A 321 14.20 1.72 2.10
C TYR A 321 13.66 1.34 3.49
N GLY A 322 12.53 0.62 3.51
CA GLY A 322 11.86 0.19 4.75
C GLY A 322 11.53 1.39 5.65
N HIS A 323 11.97 1.33 6.91
CA HIS A 323 11.71 2.38 7.91
C HIS A 323 12.23 3.77 7.51
N SER A 324 13.22 3.86 6.62
CA SER A 324 13.71 5.17 6.18
C SER A 324 12.79 5.86 5.16
N LEU A 325 11.77 5.16 4.64
CA LEU A 325 10.70 5.75 3.82
C LEU A 325 9.66 6.47 4.68
N GLU A 326 9.65 6.23 5.99
CA GLU A 326 8.69 6.88 6.89
C GLU A 326 8.95 8.38 6.98
N ASN A 327 7.85 9.14 6.98
CA ASN A 327 7.90 10.58 7.12
C ASN A 327 8.14 10.95 8.59
N ARG A 328 9.40 10.81 9.03
CA ARG A 328 9.87 11.37 10.30
C ARG A 328 10.30 12.81 10.08
N TRP A 329 9.33 13.71 10.22
CA TRP A 329 9.58 15.13 10.48
C TRP A 329 9.60 15.37 11.98
#